data_AF-K1ZW40-F1
#
_entry.id   AF-K1ZW40-F1
#
_cell.length_a   1.000
_cell.length_b   1.000
_cell.length_c   1.000
_cell.angle_alpha   90.00
_cell.angle_beta   90.00
_cell.angle_gamma   90.00
#
_symmetry.space_group_name_H-M   'P 1'
#
loop_
_entity.id
_entity.type
_entity.pdbx_description
1 polymer ?
#
loop_
_entity_poly.entity_id
_entity_poly.type
_entity_poly.pdbx_seq_one_letter_code
_entity_poly.pdbx_strand_id
1 'polypeptide(L)'
;MNRFNSFVFILLVSVSSLHGWKGTETTGERPTFFGTLTSQEGNVFNVTNVTVGHSASSPEKVILYEMPKSLKESANGNMLTVNPDENLTTAQLELLKIRAIEVPYPNVMWKWKNPESTRATAMAKEYIEVIITWASGSKVHYLLELGLEDTKRPLKIFCDVVDKPLQGKAQDGTLFCPGINKTDLHKKGAPFPSIKILKLEEPCFKVPTDSMQTNKKTN
;
A
#
# COMPACT_ATOMS: atom_id res chain seq x y z
N MET A 1 33.88 -54.59 52.91
CA MET A 1 34.03 -54.30 51.47
C MET A 1 32.91 -53.34 51.08
N ASN A 2 33.32 -52.12 50.76
CA ASN A 2 32.44 -50.96 50.62
C ASN A 2 31.75 -50.92 49.25
N ARG A 3 30.49 -50.49 49.31
CA ARG A 3 29.60 -50.19 48.19
C ARG A 3 30.10 -48.96 47.44
N PHE A 4 29.96 -48.93 46.11
CA PHE A 4 29.82 -47.67 45.38
C PHE A 4 28.79 -47.81 44.25
N ASN A 5 27.87 -46.85 44.27
CA ASN A 5 26.62 -46.78 43.53
C ASN A 5 26.85 -46.40 42.06
N SER A 6 26.20 -47.11 41.14
CA SER A 6 25.97 -46.62 39.77
C SER A 6 24.86 -45.58 39.79
N PHE A 7 25.22 -44.31 39.60
CA PHE A 7 24.27 -43.24 39.29
C PHE A 7 23.91 -43.32 37.81
N VAL A 8 22.69 -43.76 37.51
CA VAL A 8 22.08 -43.60 36.19
C VAL A 8 21.43 -42.22 36.15
N PHE A 9 22.06 -41.27 35.45
CA PHE A 9 21.51 -39.94 35.20
C PHE A 9 20.44 -40.06 34.10
N ILE A 10 19.16 -40.11 34.49
CA ILE A 10 18.04 -40.03 33.56
C ILE A 10 17.83 -38.55 33.21
N LEU A 11 18.36 -38.13 32.06
CA LEU A 11 18.07 -36.82 31.45
C LEU A 11 16.64 -36.85 30.90
N LEU A 12 15.69 -36.41 31.72
CA LEU A 12 14.34 -36.04 31.29
C LEU A 12 14.42 -34.78 30.43
N VAL A 13 14.49 -34.97 29.10
CA VAL A 13 14.31 -33.90 28.13
C VAL A 13 12.82 -33.54 28.13
N SER A 14 12.47 -32.50 28.88
CA SER A 14 11.15 -31.88 28.85
C SER A 14 10.94 -31.24 27.47
N VAL A 15 10.16 -31.92 26.62
CA VAL A 15 9.64 -31.34 25.40
C VAL A 15 8.62 -30.27 25.80
N SER A 16 9.08 -29.01 25.90
CA SER A 16 8.20 -27.86 25.97
C SER A 16 7.48 -27.76 24.63
N SER A 17 6.28 -28.33 24.54
CA SER A 17 5.35 -28.02 23.48
C SER A 17 4.98 -26.55 23.60
N LEU A 18 5.67 -25.72 22.82
CA LEU A 18 5.16 -24.40 22.43
C LEU A 18 3.81 -24.65 21.76
N HIS A 19 2.76 -24.57 22.57
CA HIS A 19 1.43 -24.32 22.07
C HIS A 19 1.51 -22.96 21.42
N GLY A 20 1.74 -22.97 20.11
CA GLY A 20 1.57 -21.79 19.28
C GLY A 20 0.20 -21.25 19.64
N TRP A 21 0.17 -20.11 20.32
CA TRP A 21 -1.00 -19.28 20.37
C TRP A 21 -1.36 -19.03 18.91
N LYS A 22 -2.27 -19.84 18.38
CA LYS A 22 -3.16 -19.42 17.31
C LYS A 22 -3.93 -18.26 17.92
N GLY A 23 -3.32 -17.08 17.87
CA GLY A 23 -4.06 -15.85 17.80
C GLY A 23 -4.94 -16.04 16.58
N THR A 24 -6.20 -16.39 16.81
CA THR A 24 -7.23 -16.03 15.85
C THR A 24 -7.05 -14.54 15.67
N GLU A 25 -6.55 -14.13 14.50
CA GLU A 25 -6.71 -12.76 14.04
C GLU A 25 -8.21 -12.51 14.10
N THR A 26 -8.65 -11.93 15.21
CA THR A 26 -9.88 -11.17 15.23
C THR A 26 -9.75 -10.28 14.02
N THR A 27 -10.69 -10.41 13.09
CA THR A 27 -10.89 -9.47 11.99
C THR A 27 -11.08 -8.09 12.61
N GLY A 28 -9.97 -7.46 12.98
CA GLY A 28 -9.94 -6.16 13.58
C GLY A 28 -10.51 -5.18 12.57
N GLU A 29 -11.22 -4.19 13.07
CA GLU A 29 -11.70 -3.10 12.23
C GLU A 29 -10.51 -2.50 11.47
N ARG A 30 -10.62 -2.38 10.14
CA ARG A 30 -9.52 -1.90 9.30
C ARG A 30 -9.07 -0.51 9.78
N PRO A 31 -7.75 -0.26 9.89
CA PRO A 31 -7.23 1.04 10.31
C PRO A 31 -7.71 2.14 9.37
N THR A 32 -8.05 3.29 9.93
CA THR A 32 -8.34 4.50 9.15
C THR A 32 -7.05 5.29 8.98
N PHE A 33 -6.65 5.50 7.73
CA PHE A 33 -5.47 6.28 7.40
C PHE A 33 -5.84 7.73 7.15
N PHE A 34 -5.14 8.64 7.81
CA PHE A 34 -5.21 10.08 7.61
C PHE A 34 -3.98 10.56 6.86
N GLY A 35 -4.07 11.70 6.20
CA GLY A 35 -2.93 12.23 5.49
C GLY A 35 -3.23 13.47 4.65
N THR A 36 -2.26 13.77 3.80
CA THR A 36 -2.34 14.87 2.86
C THR A 36 -2.01 14.37 1.44
N LEU A 37 -2.91 14.61 0.49
CA LEU A 37 -2.69 14.35 -0.91
C LEU A 37 -2.41 15.67 -1.63
N THR A 38 -1.30 15.75 -2.36
CA THR A 38 -0.97 16.89 -3.21
C THR A 38 -1.02 16.46 -4.67
N SER A 39 -1.75 17.19 -5.50
CA SER A 39 -1.83 16.93 -6.95
C SER A 39 -0.60 17.45 -7.70
N GLN A 40 -0.44 17.02 -8.95
CA GLN A 40 0.65 17.52 -9.81
C GLN A 40 0.54 19.04 -10.07
N GLU A 41 -0.68 19.60 -10.03
CA GLU A 41 -0.93 21.04 -10.16
C GLU A 41 -0.64 21.83 -8.86
N GLY A 42 -0.26 21.14 -7.77
CA GLY A 42 0.09 21.74 -6.49
C GLY A 42 -1.07 21.94 -5.51
N ASN A 43 -2.27 21.45 -5.83
CA ASN A 43 -3.41 21.50 -4.90
C ASN A 43 -3.21 20.51 -3.77
N VAL A 44 -3.53 20.92 -2.54
CA VAL A 44 -3.31 20.13 -1.31
C VAL A 44 -4.65 19.80 -0.67
N PHE A 45 -4.85 18.52 -0.34
CA PHE A 45 -6.09 17.98 0.24
C PHE A 45 -5.78 17.21 1.52
N ASN A 46 -6.52 17.50 2.58
CA ASN A 46 -6.57 16.62 3.74
C ASN A 46 -7.47 15.43 3.41
N VAL A 47 -6.97 14.23 3.62
CA VAL A 47 -7.63 12.99 3.21
C VAL A 47 -7.73 12.00 4.35
N THR A 48 -8.78 11.19 4.32
CA THR A 48 -8.98 10.04 5.23
C THR A 48 -9.42 8.80 4.45
N ASN A 49 -9.53 7.65 5.12
CA ASN A 49 -9.92 6.37 4.53
C ASN A 49 -9.09 6.01 3.28
N VAL A 50 -7.79 6.30 3.33
CA VAL A 50 -6.90 6.09 2.20
C VAL A 50 -6.75 4.61 1.89
N THR A 51 -6.97 4.25 0.63
CA THR A 51 -6.78 2.91 0.09
C THR A 51 -6.17 2.99 -1.32
N VAL A 52 -5.49 1.92 -1.75
CA VAL A 52 -4.88 1.81 -3.07
C VAL A 52 -5.36 0.54 -3.76
N GLY A 53 -5.77 0.63 -5.02
CA GLY A 53 -6.25 -0.53 -5.79
C GLY A 53 -6.79 -0.18 -7.19
N HIS A 54 -7.25 -1.18 -7.94
CA HIS A 54 -7.83 -1.02 -9.28
C HIS A 54 -9.36 -0.71 -9.27
N SER A 55 -10.03 -0.95 -8.13
CA SER A 55 -11.47 -0.75 -7.89
C SER A 55 -11.73 -0.71 -6.38
N ALA A 56 -12.84 -0.10 -5.92
CA ALA A 56 -13.25 -0.09 -4.51
C ALA A 56 -13.60 -1.50 -3.95
N SER A 57 -13.79 -2.48 -4.85
CA SER A 57 -14.09 -3.86 -4.51
C SER A 57 -12.83 -4.61 -4.07
N SER A 58 -12.52 -4.51 -2.78
CA SER A 58 -11.40 -5.12 -2.06
C SER A 58 -10.01 -4.53 -2.36
N PRO A 59 -9.24 -4.10 -1.34
CA PRO A 59 -7.85 -3.73 -1.54
C PRO A 59 -7.09 -4.96 -2.06
N GLU A 60 -6.57 -4.86 -3.27
CA GLU A 60 -5.67 -5.86 -3.84
C GLU A 60 -4.28 -5.66 -3.26
N LYS A 61 -3.50 -6.74 -3.19
CA LYS A 61 -2.09 -6.64 -2.83
C LYS A 61 -1.38 -5.88 -3.95
N VAL A 62 -0.93 -4.68 -3.65
CA VAL A 62 -0.15 -3.87 -4.59
C VAL A 62 1.32 -4.20 -4.42
N ILE A 63 1.96 -4.61 -5.51
CA ILE A 63 3.38 -4.96 -5.56
C ILE A 63 4.18 -3.79 -6.14
N LEU A 64 5.31 -3.50 -5.52
CA LEU A 64 6.34 -2.57 -5.93
C LEU A 64 7.53 -3.36 -6.45
N TYR A 65 8.15 -2.90 -7.53
CA TYR A 65 9.34 -3.53 -8.12
C TYR A 65 10.51 -2.57 -7.98
N GLU A 66 11.65 -2.99 -7.42
CA GLU A 66 12.82 -2.11 -7.33
C GLU A 66 13.25 -1.66 -8.72
N MET A 67 13.49 -0.35 -8.87
CA MET A 67 13.83 0.21 -10.16
C MET A 67 15.23 -0.24 -10.61
N PRO A 68 15.38 -0.83 -11.82
CA PRO A 68 16.70 -1.18 -12.34
C PRO A 68 17.60 0.05 -12.52
N LYS A 69 18.85 -0.04 -12.06
CA LYS A 69 19.84 1.05 -12.10
C LYS A 69 20.21 1.53 -13.51
N SER A 70 19.92 0.73 -14.53
CA SER A 70 20.28 0.98 -15.93
C SER A 70 19.16 1.56 -16.78
N LEU A 71 17.99 1.87 -16.19
CA LEU A 71 16.88 2.46 -16.90
C LEU A 71 17.20 3.89 -17.33
N LYS A 72 17.11 4.14 -18.64
CA LYS A 72 17.22 5.48 -19.23
C LYS A 72 15.93 5.84 -19.95
N GLU A 73 15.45 7.05 -19.71
CA GLU A 73 14.30 7.58 -20.42
C GLU A 73 14.58 7.69 -21.92
N SER A 74 13.55 7.44 -22.73
CA SER A 74 13.58 7.49 -24.19
C SER A 74 12.40 8.31 -24.70
N ALA A 75 12.67 9.16 -25.70
CA ALA A 75 11.64 9.95 -26.38
C ALA A 75 10.59 9.10 -27.12
N ASN A 76 10.90 7.84 -27.42
CA ASN A 76 10.05 6.91 -28.18
C ASN A 76 9.29 5.90 -27.30
N GLY A 77 9.20 6.18 -26.00
CA GLY A 77 8.57 5.30 -25.01
C GLY A 77 9.60 4.50 -24.22
N ASN A 78 9.42 4.46 -22.91
CA ASN A 78 10.33 3.76 -22.01
C ASN A 78 9.92 2.29 -21.94
N MET A 79 10.79 1.38 -22.37
CA MET A 79 10.53 -0.05 -22.38
C MET A 79 11.42 -0.75 -21.36
N LEU A 80 10.81 -1.59 -20.52
CA LEU A 80 11.52 -2.53 -19.66
C LEU A 80 11.96 -3.71 -20.53
N THR A 81 13.26 -4.02 -20.51
CA THR A 81 13.86 -5.12 -21.28
C THR A 81 13.92 -6.43 -20.48
N VAL A 82 13.57 -6.40 -19.20
CA VAL A 82 13.57 -7.54 -18.28
C VAL A 82 12.16 -7.79 -17.79
N ASN A 83 11.83 -9.05 -17.45
CA ASN A 83 10.55 -9.41 -16.88
C ASN A 83 10.45 -8.89 -15.43
N PRO A 84 9.55 -7.95 -15.11
CA PRO A 84 9.44 -7.41 -13.75
C PRO A 84 9.13 -8.48 -12.71
N ASP A 85 8.29 -9.46 -13.06
CA ASP A 85 7.79 -10.48 -12.13
C ASP A 85 8.87 -11.51 -11.76
N GLU A 86 9.88 -11.70 -12.62
CA GLU A 86 10.94 -12.71 -12.43
C GLU A 86 12.31 -12.11 -12.12
N ASN A 87 12.58 -10.89 -12.58
CA ASN A 87 13.93 -10.33 -12.59
C ASN A 87 14.10 -9.14 -11.64
N LEU A 88 13.01 -8.59 -11.09
CA LEU A 88 13.10 -7.46 -10.16
C LEU A 88 12.75 -7.90 -8.74
N THR A 89 13.47 -7.32 -7.78
CA THR A 89 13.14 -7.47 -6.36
C THR A 89 11.82 -6.77 -6.07
N THR A 90 10.95 -7.43 -5.32
CA THR A 90 9.60 -6.92 -5.03
C THR A 90 9.42 -6.55 -3.57
N ALA A 91 8.52 -5.60 -3.32
CA ALA A 91 8.02 -5.26 -1.99
C ALA A 91 6.49 -5.09 -2.05
N GLN A 92 5.79 -5.34 -0.96
CA GLN A 92 4.36 -5.07 -0.88
C GLN A 92 4.13 -3.62 -0.43
N LEU A 93 3.24 -2.89 -1.11
CA LEU A 93 2.77 -1.58 -0.67
C LEU A 93 1.80 -1.76 0.52
N GLU A 94 2.34 -1.63 1.73
CA GLU A 94 1.57 -1.70 2.97
C GLU A 94 1.46 -0.31 3.60
N LEU A 95 0.25 0.29 3.60
CA LEU A 95 0.04 1.65 4.12
C LEU A 95 0.46 1.82 5.58
N LEU A 96 0.39 0.75 6.41
CA LEU A 96 0.86 0.76 7.80
C LEU A 96 2.38 0.97 7.94
N LYS A 97 3.15 0.64 6.91
CA LYS A 97 4.62 0.70 6.93
C LYS A 97 5.15 1.92 6.17
N ILE A 98 4.28 2.73 5.58
CA ILE A 98 4.66 3.80 4.66
C ILE A 98 4.28 5.14 5.26
N ARG A 99 5.18 6.12 5.10
CA ARG A 99 4.98 7.51 5.51
C ARG A 99 4.63 8.41 4.33
N ALA A 100 5.19 8.14 3.15
CA ALA A 100 4.86 8.91 1.96
C ALA A 100 5.07 8.12 0.67
N ILE A 101 4.28 8.48 -0.34
CA ILE A 101 4.42 8.06 -1.74
C ILE A 101 4.59 9.32 -2.56
N GLU A 102 5.70 9.43 -3.30
CA GLU A 102 5.97 10.56 -4.21
C GLU A 102 6.00 10.04 -5.66
N VAL A 103 5.43 10.80 -6.60
CA VAL A 103 5.49 10.49 -8.04
C VAL A 103 6.35 11.56 -8.72
N PRO A 104 7.66 11.31 -8.87
CA PRO A 104 8.61 12.33 -9.34
C PRO A 104 8.41 12.68 -10.82
N TYR A 105 8.05 11.69 -11.65
CA TYR A 105 7.98 11.83 -13.11
C TYR A 105 6.63 11.33 -13.64
N PRO A 106 5.54 12.11 -13.47
CA PRO A 106 4.18 11.65 -13.80
C PRO A 106 3.96 11.36 -15.29
N ASN A 107 4.78 11.96 -16.16
CA ASN A 107 4.67 11.81 -17.62
C ASN A 107 5.58 10.71 -18.18
N VAL A 108 6.38 10.05 -17.33
CA VAL A 108 7.33 9.02 -17.73
C VAL A 108 6.70 7.66 -17.47
N MET A 109 6.15 7.06 -18.53
CA MET A 109 5.55 5.73 -18.48
C MET A 109 6.54 4.67 -18.94
N TRP A 110 6.71 3.62 -18.15
CA TRP A 110 7.48 2.43 -18.47
C TRP A 110 6.53 1.32 -18.95
N LYS A 111 6.94 0.58 -19.97
CA LYS A 111 6.13 -0.48 -20.57
C LYS A 111 6.90 -1.79 -20.61
N TRP A 112 6.24 -2.88 -20.28
CA TRP A 112 6.78 -4.23 -20.48
C TRP A 112 5.83 -5.06 -21.31
N LYS A 113 6.35 -5.73 -22.36
CA LYS A 113 5.58 -6.67 -23.19
C LYS A 113 6.17 -8.06 -22.99
N ASN A 114 5.31 -9.03 -22.69
CA ASN A 114 5.73 -10.42 -22.64
C ASN A 114 6.09 -10.89 -24.07
N PRO A 115 7.36 -11.23 -24.34
CA PRO A 115 7.81 -11.66 -25.67
C PRO A 115 7.20 -13.00 -26.12
N GLU A 116 6.73 -13.82 -25.18
CA GLU A 116 6.10 -15.13 -25.44
C GLU A 116 4.59 -15.03 -25.70
N SER A 117 4.00 -13.83 -25.59
CA SER A 117 2.56 -13.66 -25.80
C SER A 117 2.19 -13.85 -27.27
N THR A 118 1.44 -14.92 -27.56
CA THR A 118 0.94 -15.25 -28.90
C THR A 118 -0.34 -14.49 -29.28
N ARG A 119 -0.84 -13.59 -28.43
CA ARG A 119 -2.03 -12.78 -28.74
C ARG A 119 -1.72 -11.85 -29.92
N ALA A 120 -2.67 -11.73 -30.85
CA ALA A 120 -2.58 -10.90 -32.06
C ALA A 120 -2.22 -9.42 -31.79
N THR A 121 -2.38 -8.96 -30.55
CA THR A 121 -1.78 -7.74 -30.02
C THR A 121 -1.19 -8.06 -28.64
N ALA A 122 0.13 -8.16 -28.52
CA ALA A 122 0.81 -8.24 -27.23
C ALA A 122 0.54 -6.94 -26.46
N MET A 123 -0.34 -7.00 -25.46
CA MET A 123 -0.67 -5.87 -24.58
C MET A 123 0.51 -5.64 -23.63
N ALA A 124 0.99 -4.40 -23.54
CA ALA A 124 2.00 -4.05 -22.56
C ALA A 124 1.38 -3.90 -21.16
N LYS A 125 2.14 -4.20 -20.11
CA LYS A 125 1.89 -3.67 -18.77
C LYS A 125 2.54 -2.29 -18.65
N GLU A 126 1.86 -1.34 -18.01
CA GLU A 126 2.32 0.02 -17.77
C GLU A 126 2.77 0.20 -16.31
N TYR A 127 3.85 0.94 -16.14
CA TYR A 127 4.47 1.22 -14.85
C TYR A 127 4.90 2.68 -14.77
N ILE A 128 4.91 3.22 -13.55
CA ILE A 128 5.49 4.54 -13.26
C ILE A 128 6.54 4.42 -12.16
N GLU A 129 7.44 5.38 -12.11
CA GLU A 129 8.34 5.53 -10.97
C GLU A 129 7.60 6.15 -9.78
N VAL A 130 7.81 5.56 -8.60
CA VAL A 130 7.37 6.11 -7.31
C VAL A 130 8.51 6.06 -6.31
N ILE A 131 8.59 7.07 -5.44
CA ILE A 131 9.50 7.08 -4.30
C ILE A 131 8.68 6.78 -3.05
N ILE A 132 9.02 5.69 -2.38
CA ILE A 132 8.38 5.29 -1.14
C ILE A 132 9.28 5.70 0.02
N THR A 133 8.72 6.50 0.93
CA THR A 133 9.32 6.77 2.23
C THR A 133 8.69 5.82 3.25
N TRP A 134 9.45 4.87 3.75
CA TRP A 134 9.01 3.92 4.78
C TRP A 134 8.94 4.59 6.15
N ALA A 135 8.19 3.99 7.08
CA ALA A 135 8.07 4.48 8.46
C ALA A 135 9.43 4.51 9.20
N SER A 136 10.37 3.65 8.81
CA SER A 136 11.77 3.67 9.28
C SER A 136 12.56 4.90 8.84
N GLY A 137 12.04 5.68 7.89
CA GLY A 137 12.70 6.83 7.27
C GLY A 137 13.50 6.51 6.01
N SER A 138 13.64 5.24 5.63
CA SER A 138 14.29 4.88 4.37
C SER A 138 13.47 5.35 3.17
N LYS A 139 14.16 5.84 2.13
CA LYS A 139 13.57 6.24 0.85
C LYS A 139 14.09 5.33 -0.25
N VAL A 140 13.18 4.75 -1.04
CA VAL A 140 13.53 3.81 -2.11
C VAL A 140 12.69 4.10 -3.35
N HIS A 141 13.33 4.00 -4.52
CA HIS A 141 12.68 4.16 -5.83
C HIS A 141 12.16 2.82 -6.32
N TYR A 142 10.89 2.79 -6.72
CA TYR A 142 10.21 1.61 -7.22
C TYR A 142 9.51 1.93 -8.53
N LEU A 143 9.29 0.89 -9.33
CA LEU A 143 8.27 0.84 -10.36
C LEU A 143 6.97 0.34 -9.74
N LEU A 144 5.88 1.05 -10.01
CA LEU A 144 4.51 0.70 -9.62
C LEU A 144 3.72 0.30 -10.85
N GLU A 145 3.18 -0.91 -10.86
CA GLU A 145 2.31 -1.40 -11.95
C GLU A 145 0.96 -0.69 -11.93
N LEU A 146 0.60 -0.04 -13.02
CA LEU A 146 -0.71 0.59 -13.20
C LEU A 146 -1.75 -0.37 -13.77
N GLY A 147 -1.30 -1.41 -14.49
CA GLY A 147 -2.13 -2.40 -15.17
C GLY A 147 -1.72 -2.56 -16.62
N LEU A 148 -2.60 -3.16 -17.44
CA LEU A 148 -2.38 -3.24 -18.89
C LEU A 148 -2.51 -1.87 -19.56
N GLU A 149 -1.78 -1.68 -20.67
CA GLU A 149 -1.93 -0.56 -21.59
C GLU A 149 -3.40 -0.38 -21.98
N ASP A 150 -3.87 0.87 -21.94
CA ASP A 150 -5.27 1.26 -22.18
C ASP A 150 -6.30 0.59 -21.26
N THR A 151 -5.88 0.10 -20.08
CA THR A 151 -6.81 -0.48 -19.10
C THR A 151 -7.88 0.52 -18.67
N LYS A 152 -9.13 0.07 -18.61
CA LYS A 152 -10.23 0.84 -18.03
C LYS A 152 -10.19 0.89 -16.49
N ARG A 153 -9.31 0.09 -15.87
CA ARG A 153 -9.19 -0.05 -14.41
C ARG A 153 -7.72 0.10 -13.99
N PRO A 154 -7.11 1.28 -14.18
CA PRO A 154 -5.75 1.51 -13.72
C PRO A 154 -5.70 1.50 -12.19
N LEU A 155 -4.51 1.32 -11.61
CA LEU A 155 -4.27 1.49 -10.19
C LEU A 155 -4.53 2.95 -9.76
N LYS A 156 -5.22 3.12 -8.64
CA LYS A 156 -5.65 4.42 -8.12
C LYS A 156 -5.53 4.49 -6.61
N ILE A 157 -5.56 5.72 -6.11
CA ILE A 157 -5.74 6.04 -4.69
C ILE A 157 -7.18 6.47 -4.46
N PHE A 158 -7.87 5.82 -3.54
CA PHE A 158 -9.21 6.19 -3.10
C PHE A 158 -9.14 6.75 -1.69
N CYS A 159 -9.79 7.87 -1.46
CA CYS A 159 -9.86 8.49 -0.14
C CYS A 159 -11.03 9.47 -0.06
N ASP A 160 -11.41 9.80 1.17
CA ASP A 160 -12.40 10.83 1.48
C ASP A 160 -11.69 12.16 1.72
N VAL A 161 -12.17 13.24 1.10
CA VAL A 161 -11.66 14.59 1.34
C VAL A 161 -12.33 15.15 2.59
N VAL A 162 -11.52 15.69 3.50
CA VAL A 162 -12.01 16.35 4.71
C VAL A 162 -11.90 17.87 4.52
N ASP A 163 -13.04 18.53 4.35
CA ASP A 163 -13.12 20.00 4.14
C ASP A 163 -12.74 20.82 5.38
N LYS A 164 -12.70 20.18 6.55
CA LYS A 164 -12.23 20.80 7.78
C LYS A 164 -10.75 20.46 7.97
N PRO A 165 -9.88 21.43 8.31
CA PRO A 165 -8.52 21.12 8.72
C PRO A 165 -8.58 20.15 9.92
N LEU A 166 -7.76 19.09 9.89
CA LEU A 166 -7.46 18.29 11.08
C LEU A 166 -7.04 19.28 12.16
N GLN A 167 -7.74 19.29 13.30
CA GLN A 167 -7.79 20.47 14.17
C GLN A 167 -6.40 20.98 14.60
N GLY A 168 -6.04 22.14 14.04
CA GLY A 168 -4.93 23.06 14.32
C GLY A 168 -5.03 24.21 13.30
N LYS A 169 -5.32 25.45 13.75
CA LYS A 169 -5.73 26.63 12.94
C LYS A 169 -4.69 27.04 11.85
N ALA A 170 -4.99 27.64 10.68
CA ALA A 170 -6.19 28.34 10.17
C ALA A 170 -6.39 28.27 8.62
N GLN A 171 -7.68 28.32 8.28
CA GLN A 171 -8.52 28.73 7.12
C GLN A 171 -8.02 29.28 5.75
N ASP A 172 -8.87 28.88 4.78
CA ASP A 172 -9.52 29.54 3.62
C ASP A 172 -8.93 29.49 2.19
N GLY A 173 -9.77 28.96 1.28
CA GLY A 173 -9.57 28.88 -0.16
C GLY A 173 -10.17 27.60 -0.77
N THR A 174 -11.31 27.71 -1.48
CA THR A 174 -11.88 26.62 -2.30
C THR A 174 -11.66 26.91 -3.79
N LEU A 175 -11.64 25.84 -4.59
CA LEU A 175 -11.65 25.69 -6.08
C LEU A 175 -10.25 25.59 -6.73
N PHE A 176 -9.84 24.60 -7.54
CA PHE A 176 -10.34 23.27 -7.99
C PHE A 176 -9.17 22.54 -8.70
N CYS A 177 -9.13 21.21 -8.67
CA CYS A 177 -8.44 20.44 -9.73
C CYS A 177 -9.38 20.32 -10.96
N PRO A 178 -8.92 20.61 -12.18
CA PRO A 178 -9.59 20.12 -13.37
C PRO A 178 -9.59 18.58 -13.35
N GLY A 179 -10.77 17.95 -13.34
CA GLY A 179 -10.93 16.52 -13.64
C GLY A 179 -11.23 15.56 -12.47
N ILE A 180 -11.07 15.95 -11.21
CA ILE A 180 -11.41 15.10 -10.04
C ILE A 180 -12.36 15.85 -9.09
N ASN A 181 -13.63 15.45 -9.07
CA ASN A 181 -14.61 15.97 -8.11
C ASN A 181 -14.34 15.36 -6.71
N LYS A 182 -14.56 16.10 -5.62
CA LYS A 182 -14.35 15.59 -4.24
C LYS A 182 -15.14 14.32 -3.97
N THR A 183 -16.37 14.26 -4.46
CA THR A 183 -17.24 13.05 -4.39
C THR A 183 -16.75 11.91 -5.27
N ASP A 184 -15.91 12.20 -6.26
CA ASP A 184 -15.32 11.22 -7.17
C ASP A 184 -14.02 10.63 -6.63
N LEU A 185 -13.35 11.26 -5.65
CA LEU A 185 -12.10 10.70 -5.12
C LEU A 185 -12.35 9.37 -4.37
N HIS A 186 -13.47 9.28 -3.64
CA HIS A 186 -13.90 8.04 -3.01
C HIS A 186 -14.39 6.99 -4.03
N LYS A 187 -15.19 7.41 -5.02
CA LYS A 187 -15.88 6.48 -5.94
C LYS A 187 -15.07 6.10 -7.17
N LYS A 188 -14.36 7.06 -7.77
CA LYS A 188 -13.59 6.92 -9.01
C LYS A 188 -12.09 6.76 -8.76
N GLY A 189 -11.58 7.26 -7.63
CA GLY A 189 -10.16 7.25 -7.27
C GLY A 189 -9.32 8.26 -8.08
N ALA A 190 -8.21 8.71 -7.50
CA ALA A 190 -7.19 9.48 -8.20
C ALA A 190 -6.18 8.53 -8.88
N PRO A 191 -5.94 8.65 -10.19
CA PRO A 191 -4.88 7.89 -10.85
C PRO A 191 -3.51 8.37 -10.37
N PHE A 192 -2.56 7.46 -10.19
CA PHE A 192 -1.23 7.82 -9.66
C PHE A 192 -0.52 8.94 -10.43
N PRO A 193 -0.53 9.00 -11.78
CA PRO A 193 0.08 10.11 -12.52
C PRO A 193 -0.46 11.50 -12.16
N SER A 194 -1.68 11.61 -11.61
CA SER A 194 -2.26 12.90 -11.17
C SER A 194 -1.80 13.34 -9.78
N ILE A 195 -1.12 12.47 -9.04
CA ILE A 195 -0.71 12.68 -7.65
C ILE A 195 0.77 13.05 -7.66
N LYS A 196 1.15 14.10 -6.94
CA LYS A 196 2.55 14.47 -6.70
C LYS A 196 3.09 13.79 -5.46
N ILE A 197 2.35 13.90 -4.36
CA ILE A 197 2.73 13.28 -3.10
C ILE A 197 1.48 12.92 -2.29
N LEU A 198 1.49 11.73 -1.70
CA LEU A 198 0.59 11.32 -0.63
C LEU A 198 1.43 11.14 0.63
N LYS A 199 1.18 11.96 1.66
CA LYS A 199 1.74 11.79 3.00
C LYS A 199 0.72 11.11 3.89
N LEU A 200 1.15 10.10 4.63
CA LEU A 200 0.33 9.38 5.60
C LEU A 200 0.74 9.79 7.01
N GLU A 201 -0.26 10.05 7.84
CA GLU A 201 -0.14 10.19 9.28
C GLU A 201 -0.21 8.83 9.97
N GLU A 202 0.03 8.80 11.28
CA GLU A 202 -0.11 7.56 12.05
C GLU A 202 -1.53 6.99 11.93
N PRO A 203 -1.67 5.67 11.68
CA PRO A 203 -2.97 5.05 11.51
C PRO A 203 -3.77 5.12 12.81
N CYS A 204 -5.04 5.50 12.72
CA CYS A 204 -5.95 5.41 13.85
C CYS A 204 -6.77 4.14 13.76
N PHE A 205 -6.83 3.42 14.89
CA PHE A 205 -7.69 2.26 15.05
C PHE A 205 -8.97 2.69 15.74
N LYS A 206 -10.12 2.24 15.24
CA LYS A 206 -11.37 2.38 15.98
C LYS A 206 -11.28 1.52 17.24
N VAL A 207 -11.68 2.10 18.37
CA VAL A 207 -11.83 1.35 19.62
C VAL A 207 -12.97 0.34 19.38
N PRO A 208 -12.78 -0.95 19.71
CA PRO A 208 -13.84 -1.94 19.57
C PRO A 208 -15.11 -1.44 20.28
N THR A 209 -16.21 -1.38 19.55
CA THR A 209 -17.49 -0.97 20.15
C THR A 209 -18.06 -2.19 20.86
N ASP A 210 -17.92 -2.27 22.18
CA ASP A 210 -18.57 -3.31 22.99
C ASP A 210 -20.09 -3.11 22.94
N SER A 211 -20.72 -3.69 21.92
CA SER A 211 -22.18 -3.78 21.83
C SER A 211 -22.60 -5.18 21.44
N MET A 212 -22.58 -6.09 22.42
CA MET A 212 -23.67 -7.07 22.62
C MET A 212 -23.76 -7.50 24.10
N GLN A 213 -24.83 -7.03 24.74
CA GLN A 213 -25.31 -7.35 26.09
C GLN A 213 -25.61 -8.85 26.23
N THR A 214 -25.62 -9.42 27.44
CA THR A 214 -26.89 -9.56 28.17
C THR A 214 -26.70 -9.80 29.67
N ASN A 215 -27.45 -9.00 30.43
CA ASN A 215 -27.84 -9.23 31.81
C ASN A 215 -28.12 -10.71 32.08
N LYS A 216 -27.35 -11.33 32.99
CA LYS A 216 -27.83 -12.47 33.76
C LYS A 216 -28.27 -11.94 35.12
N LYS A 217 -29.56 -11.63 35.24
CA LYS A 217 -30.24 -11.68 36.54
C LYS A 217 -30.11 -13.11 37.05
N THR A 218 -29.55 -13.28 38.24
CA THR A 218 -29.82 -14.44 39.08
C THR A 218 -30.52 -13.92 40.32
N ASN A 219 -31.78 -14.33 40.47
CA ASN A 219 -32.47 -14.41 41.76
C ASN A 219 -31.74 -15.39 42.67
#